data_AF-A0A9E4E3P5-F1
#
_entry.id   AF-A0A9E4E3P5-F1
#
_cell.length_a   1.000
_cell.length_b   1.000
_cell.length_c   1.000
_cell.angle_alpha   90.00
_cell.angle_beta   90.00
_cell.angle_gamma   90.00
#
_symmetry.space_group_name_H-M   'P 1'
#
loop_
_entity.id
_entity.type
_entity.pdbx_description
1 polymer ?
#
loop_
_entity_poly.entity_id
_entity_poly.type
_entity_poly.pdbx_seq_one_letter_code
_entity_poly.pdbx_strand_id
1 'polypeptide(L)'
;MFRNNELTQKHLILILVGLLIGCSITLLMGCGADDESPELVQVETQPEQPPQPAEQEVETQPEQPPQPAEQGVCQVGDILQPGDSCKYPGTNDELTILDNSSGRFLFFTAGQRLNIQNTNINGKRYTLVASKRNDGSWEIEEIGD
;
A
#
# COMPACT_ATOMS: atom_id res chain seq x y z
N MET A 1 3.23 -46.32 -11.45
CA MET A 1 2.68 -45.01 -11.81
C MET A 1 2.82 -44.16 -10.55
N PHE A 2 3.69 -43.17 -10.43
CA PHE A 2 3.92 -42.01 -11.29
C PHE A 2 5.43 -41.69 -11.36
N ARG A 3 5.93 -41.55 -12.59
CA ARG A 3 7.18 -40.86 -12.94
C ARG A 3 6.79 -39.56 -13.63
N ASN A 4 7.66 -38.56 -13.53
CA ASN A 4 7.75 -37.34 -14.35
C ASN A 4 7.09 -36.08 -13.75
N ASN A 5 7.88 -35.24 -13.08
CA ASN A 5 7.73 -33.77 -13.15
C ASN A 5 8.95 -32.94 -12.72
N GLU A 6 10.14 -33.53 -12.51
CA GLU A 6 11.34 -32.78 -12.07
C GLU A 6 12.19 -32.14 -13.20
N LEU A 7 11.81 -32.28 -14.47
CA LEU A 7 12.70 -31.89 -15.58
C LEU A 7 12.57 -30.43 -16.06
N THR A 8 11.57 -29.66 -15.61
CA THR A 8 11.28 -28.34 -16.20
C THR A 8 11.84 -27.16 -15.40
N GLN A 9 12.24 -27.34 -14.14
CA GLN A 9 12.68 -26.22 -13.29
C GLN A 9 14.14 -25.80 -13.52
N LYS A 10 15.00 -26.72 -13.98
CA LYS A 10 16.45 -26.44 -14.12
C LYS A 10 16.82 -25.66 -15.39
N HIS A 11 16.00 -25.69 -16.44
CA HIS A 11 16.31 -24.96 -17.68
C HIS A 11 15.88 -23.49 -17.65
N LEU A 12 14.90 -23.11 -16.84
CA LEU A 12 14.45 -21.71 -16.74
C LEU A 12 15.49 -20.82 -16.01
N ILE A 13 16.24 -21.40 -15.07
CA ILE A 13 17.24 -20.68 -14.26
C ILE A 13 18.44 -20.22 -15.10
N LEU A 14 18.82 -20.97 -16.14
CA LEU A 14 19.97 -20.60 -16.99
C LEU A 14 19.67 -19.46 -17.97
N ILE A 15 18.41 -19.23 -18.36
CA ILE A 15 18.05 -18.16 -19.30
C ILE A 15 18.00 -16.79 -18.60
N LEU A 16 17.59 -16.74 -17.32
CA LEU A 16 17.51 -15.48 -16.56
C LEU A 16 18.89 -14.93 -16.14
N VAL A 17 19.86 -15.80 -15.82
CA VAL A 17 21.21 -15.35 -15.43
C VAL A 17 21.96 -14.72 -16.62
N GLY A 18 21.62 -15.08 -17.86
CA GLY A 18 22.25 -14.53 -19.05
C GLY A 18 21.88 -13.07 -19.40
N LEU A 19 20.78 -12.53 -18.84
CA LEU A 19 20.21 -11.24 -19.28
C LEU A 19 20.60 -10.03 -18.41
N LEU A 20 21.22 -10.24 -17.24
CA LEU A 20 21.57 -9.17 -16.30
C LEU A 20 22.99 -8.60 -16.42
N ILE A 21 23.85 -9.17 -17.27
CA ILE A 21 25.24 -8.68 -17.45
C ILE A 21 25.32 -7.59 -18.56
N GLY A 22 24.22 -7.31 -19.26
CA GLY A 22 24.21 -6.52 -20.50
C GLY A 22 23.65 -5.09 -20.46
N CYS A 23 23.49 -4.44 -19.30
CA CYS A 23 22.93 -3.08 -19.26
C CYS A 23 23.74 -2.14 -18.34
N SER A 24 25.03 -1.96 -18.66
CA SER A 24 25.94 -1.05 -17.94
C SER A 24 26.61 -0.03 -18.87
N ILE A 25 25.89 0.54 -19.83
CA ILE A 25 26.47 1.52 -20.75
C ILE A 25 25.53 2.73 -20.91
N THR A 26 25.86 3.76 -20.14
CA THR A 26 25.90 5.18 -20.55
C THR A 26 24.59 5.91 -20.78
N LEU A 27 24.22 6.79 -19.83
CA LEU A 27 23.80 8.16 -20.18
C LEU A 27 24.18 9.13 -19.07
N LEU A 28 25.30 9.78 -19.35
CA LEU A 28 25.88 10.94 -18.68
C LEU A 28 25.30 12.19 -19.36
N MET A 29 25.19 13.28 -18.58
CA MET A 29 24.99 14.68 -18.97
C MET A 29 23.53 15.18 -19.12
N GLY A 30 23.21 16.12 -18.23
CA GLY A 30 22.05 17.00 -18.31
C GLY A 30 22.01 18.01 -17.18
N CYS A 31 23.07 18.83 -17.03
CA CYS A 31 22.98 20.08 -16.27
C CYS A 31 22.18 21.08 -17.10
N GLY A 32 21.01 21.49 -16.61
CA GLY A 32 20.25 22.64 -17.12
C GLY A 32 20.01 23.57 -15.95
N ALA A 33 20.59 24.77 -16.03
CA ALA A 33 20.46 25.86 -15.09
C ALA A 33 19.72 26.99 -15.81
N ASP A 34 18.56 27.38 -15.32
CA ASP A 34 17.81 28.60 -15.66
C ASP A 34 16.93 28.85 -14.41
N ASP A 35 17.19 29.78 -13.48
CA ASP A 35 17.30 31.25 -13.57
C ASP A 35 16.19 31.89 -14.40
N GLU A 36 15.02 32.08 -13.79
CA GLU A 36 14.23 33.28 -14.02
C GLU A 36 13.24 33.51 -12.86
N SER A 37 13.49 34.57 -12.10
CA SER A 37 12.57 35.17 -11.15
C SER A 37 12.03 36.46 -11.79
N PRO A 38 10.70 36.60 -11.91
CA PRO A 38 10.12 37.94 -11.91
C PRO A 38 8.93 38.11 -10.94
N GLU A 39 9.04 39.23 -10.22
CA GLU A 39 8.05 40.24 -9.83
C GLU A 39 6.65 39.87 -9.29
N LEU A 40 6.48 40.30 -8.04
CA LEU A 40 5.30 40.92 -7.43
C LEU A 40 4.19 41.39 -8.39
N VAL A 41 3.00 40.80 -8.24
CA VAL A 41 1.72 41.45 -8.54
C VAL A 41 0.88 41.46 -7.26
N GLN A 42 0.72 42.64 -6.68
CA GLN A 42 -0.37 42.98 -5.75
C GLN A 42 -1.63 43.32 -6.55
N VAL A 43 -2.75 43.52 -5.84
CA VAL A 43 -4.01 44.17 -6.29
C VAL A 43 -4.98 43.13 -6.91
N GLU A 44 -6.22 42.90 -6.48
CA GLU A 44 -7.18 43.68 -5.69
C GLU A 44 -8.34 42.77 -5.18
N THR A 45 -9.00 43.26 -4.13
CA THR A 45 -10.45 43.17 -3.85
C THR A 45 -11.07 41.82 -3.51
N GLN A 46 -11.11 41.57 -2.20
CA GLN A 46 -11.99 40.61 -1.53
C GLN A 46 -13.44 41.15 -1.57
N PRO A 47 -14.40 40.43 -2.20
CA PRO A 47 -15.80 40.83 -2.14
C PRO A 47 -16.34 40.68 -0.71
N GLU A 48 -17.05 41.71 -0.26
CA GLU A 48 -17.82 41.75 0.99
C GLU A 48 -18.61 40.45 1.17
N GLN A 49 -18.28 39.76 2.27
CA GLN A 49 -18.98 38.57 2.71
C GLN A 49 -20.38 38.99 3.20
N PRO A 50 -21.48 38.40 2.69
CA PRO A 50 -22.82 38.71 3.17
C PRO A 50 -22.98 38.37 4.65
N PRO A 51 -23.88 39.08 5.37
CA PRO A 51 -24.08 38.89 6.81
C PRO A 51 -24.43 37.44 7.13
N GLN A 52 -23.64 36.84 8.02
CA GLN A 52 -23.86 35.49 8.54
C GLN A 52 -25.23 35.41 9.22
N PRO A 53 -26.09 34.45 8.83
CA PRO A 53 -27.28 34.09 9.58
C PRO A 53 -26.90 33.61 10.99
N ALA A 54 -27.75 33.99 11.94
CA ALA A 54 -27.64 33.76 13.37
C ALA A 54 -27.04 32.41 13.77
N GLU A 55 -26.19 32.49 14.79
CA GLU A 55 -25.72 31.45 15.69
C GLU A 55 -26.68 30.24 15.76
N GLN A 56 -26.39 29.21 14.96
CA GLN A 56 -26.75 27.85 15.34
C GLN A 56 -25.74 27.44 16.41
N GLU A 57 -26.24 27.18 17.61
CA GLU A 57 -25.52 26.44 18.65
C GLU A 57 -24.99 25.14 18.03
N VAL A 58 -23.73 25.16 17.62
CA VAL A 58 -22.96 23.95 17.36
C VAL A 58 -22.81 23.29 18.72
N GLU A 59 -23.73 22.37 19.04
CA GLU A 59 -23.47 21.35 20.04
C GLU A 59 -22.09 20.77 19.69
N THR A 60 -21.11 21.14 20.50
CA THR A 60 -19.74 20.67 20.37
C THR A 60 -19.79 19.21 20.76
N GLN A 61 -20.12 18.37 19.79
CA GLN A 61 -20.04 16.93 19.92
C GLN A 61 -18.59 16.66 20.31
N PRO A 62 -18.35 15.96 21.43
CA PRO A 62 -17.00 15.65 21.86
C PRO A 62 -16.26 15.07 20.66
N GLU A 63 -15.11 15.65 20.32
CA GLU A 63 -14.20 15.14 19.30
C GLU A 63 -13.88 13.70 19.71
N GLN A 64 -14.66 12.76 19.19
CA GLN A 64 -14.43 11.35 19.43
C GLN A 64 -13.05 11.08 18.82
N PRO A 65 -12.09 10.55 19.61
CA PRO A 65 -10.81 10.17 19.06
C PRO A 65 -11.07 9.30 17.83
N PRO A 66 -10.34 9.48 16.71
CA PRO A 66 -10.59 8.77 15.47
C PRO A 66 -10.75 7.29 15.80
N GLN A 67 -11.98 6.79 15.70
CA GLN A 67 -12.24 5.37 15.90
C GLN A 67 -11.48 4.67 14.78
N PRO A 68 -10.64 3.66 15.09
CA PRO A 68 -10.02 2.83 14.06
C PRO A 68 -11.11 2.41 13.09
N ALA A 69 -10.90 2.64 11.78
CA ALA A 69 -11.87 2.31 10.75
C ALA A 69 -12.39 0.89 11.01
N GLU A 70 -13.71 0.72 11.08
CA GLU A 70 -14.31 -0.56 11.47
C GLU A 70 -13.71 -1.69 10.64
N GLN A 71 -13.28 -2.73 11.35
CA GLN A 71 -12.55 -3.91 10.87
C GLN A 71 -13.36 -4.68 9.83
N GLY A 72 -13.38 -4.18 8.60
CA GLY A 72 -14.00 -4.85 7.46
C GLY A 72 -13.31 -6.17 7.13
N VAL A 73 -14.00 -7.03 6.39
CA VAL A 73 -13.34 -8.17 5.73
C VAL A 73 -12.48 -7.62 4.61
N CYS A 74 -11.20 -7.99 4.59
CA CYS A 74 -10.25 -7.62 3.55
C CYS A 74 -10.74 -8.08 2.16
N GLN A 75 -10.65 -7.20 1.17
CA GLN A 75 -10.99 -7.47 -0.23
C GLN A 75 -9.82 -7.13 -1.15
N VAL A 76 -9.79 -7.76 -2.32
CA VAL A 76 -8.84 -7.40 -3.37
C VAL A 76 -9.09 -5.96 -3.81
N GLY A 77 -8.03 -5.17 -3.90
CA GLY A 77 -8.07 -3.75 -4.22
C GLY A 77 -8.21 -2.81 -3.02
N ASP A 78 -8.40 -3.34 -1.80
CA ASP A 78 -8.42 -2.52 -0.59
C ASP A 78 -7.08 -1.81 -0.39
N ILE A 79 -7.17 -0.54 0.01
CA ILE A 79 -6.03 0.30 0.37
C ILE A 79 -6.09 0.57 1.87
N LEU A 80 -5.12 0.03 2.62
CA LEU A 80 -5.01 0.17 4.06
C LEU A 80 -3.94 1.19 4.42
N GLN A 81 -4.29 2.17 5.24
CA GLN A 81 -3.38 3.17 5.79
C GLN A 81 -2.61 2.62 7.00
N PRO A 82 -1.47 3.23 7.39
CA PRO A 82 -0.84 2.92 8.67
C PRO A 82 -1.82 3.09 9.84
N GLY A 83 -1.92 2.07 10.69
CA GLY A 83 -2.91 1.97 11.77
C GLY A 83 -4.17 1.19 11.40
N ASP A 84 -4.43 0.96 10.11
CA ASP A 84 -5.61 0.20 9.68
C ASP A 84 -5.43 -1.30 9.88
N SER A 85 -6.57 -1.98 10.03
CA SER A 85 -6.64 -3.43 9.96
C SER A 85 -7.90 -3.91 9.25
N CYS A 86 -7.83 -5.10 8.68
CA CYS A 86 -8.97 -5.81 8.13
C CYS A 86 -8.86 -7.31 8.45
N LYS A 87 -9.99 -8.01 8.45
CA LYS A 87 -10.09 -9.44 8.73
C LYS A 87 -9.94 -10.25 7.46
N TYR A 88 -9.12 -11.29 7.52
CA TYR A 88 -8.99 -12.22 6.42
C TYR A 88 -10.32 -12.96 6.17
N PRO A 89 -10.77 -13.10 4.90
CA PRO A 89 -12.05 -13.73 4.58
C PRO A 89 -12.19 -15.12 5.18
N GLY A 90 -13.31 -15.38 5.86
CA GLY A 90 -13.61 -16.68 6.45
C GLY A 90 -12.79 -17.03 7.71
N THR A 91 -11.97 -16.11 8.23
CA THR A 91 -11.24 -16.31 9.48
C THR A 91 -11.35 -15.12 10.43
N ASN A 92 -10.77 -15.25 11.63
CA ASN A 92 -10.61 -14.15 12.58
C ASN A 92 -9.17 -13.59 12.56
N ASP A 93 -8.37 -14.00 11.57
CA ASP A 93 -6.99 -13.55 11.44
C ASP A 93 -6.99 -12.15 10.81
N GLU A 94 -6.18 -11.24 11.35
CA GLU A 94 -6.15 -9.85 10.90
C GLU A 94 -4.87 -9.55 10.11
N LEU A 95 -5.05 -8.83 9.01
CA LEU A 95 -3.99 -8.06 8.38
C LEU A 95 -3.98 -6.68 9.06
N THR A 96 -2.85 -6.32 9.66
CA THR A 96 -2.66 -5.02 10.29
C THR A 96 -1.53 -4.28 9.59
N ILE A 97 -1.74 -3.00 9.28
CA ILE A 97 -0.65 -2.11 8.86
C ILE A 97 -0.18 -1.35 10.10
N LEU A 98 1.05 -1.61 10.52
CA LEU A 98 1.65 -0.98 11.69
C LEU A 98 1.89 0.53 11.45
N ASP A 99 2.05 1.31 12.52
CA ASP A 99 2.31 2.76 12.44
C ASP A 99 3.59 3.10 11.65
N ASN A 100 4.56 2.18 11.59
CA ASN A 100 5.76 2.30 10.76
C ASN A 100 5.54 1.89 9.29
N SER A 101 4.27 1.75 8.89
CA SER A 101 3.82 1.34 7.57
C SER A 101 4.30 -0.05 7.14
N SER A 102 4.58 -0.95 8.08
CA SER A 102 4.87 -2.37 7.79
C SER A 102 3.60 -3.20 7.85
N GLY A 103 3.43 -4.14 6.92
CA GLY A 103 2.32 -5.07 6.91
C GLY A 103 2.60 -6.26 7.82
N ARG A 104 1.63 -6.61 8.67
CA ARG A 104 1.69 -7.78 9.55
C ARG A 104 0.47 -8.67 9.32
N PHE A 105 0.72 -9.95 9.10
CA PHE A 105 -0.32 -10.97 9.00
C PHE A 105 0.13 -12.22 9.76
N LEU A 106 -0.66 -12.68 10.74
CA LEU A 106 -0.26 -13.75 11.66
C LEU A 106 1.09 -13.42 12.34
N PHE A 107 2.11 -14.24 12.11
CA PHE A 107 3.49 -14.04 12.60
C PHE A 107 4.44 -13.47 11.53
N PHE A 108 3.95 -13.18 10.32
CA PHE A 108 4.74 -12.54 9.26
C PHE A 108 4.69 -11.02 9.41
N THR A 109 5.83 -10.38 9.25
CA THR A 109 5.95 -8.92 9.16
C THR A 109 6.84 -8.58 7.99
N ALA A 110 6.40 -7.65 7.14
CA ALA A 110 7.16 -7.23 5.98
C ALA A 110 7.11 -5.71 5.80
N GLY A 111 8.24 -5.14 5.37
CA GLY A 111 8.32 -3.70 5.10
C GLY A 111 7.73 -3.29 3.75
N GLN A 112 7.79 -4.17 2.73
CA GLN A 112 7.45 -3.81 1.34
C GLN A 112 6.40 -4.70 0.69
N ARG A 113 6.42 -6.02 0.93
CA ARG A 113 5.50 -6.97 0.29
C ARG A 113 5.27 -8.17 1.18
N LEU A 114 4.01 -8.56 1.33
CA LEU A 114 3.59 -9.85 1.87
C LEU A 114 3.21 -10.74 0.70
N ASN A 115 3.84 -11.92 0.62
CA ASN A 115 3.55 -12.90 -0.43
C ASN A 115 3.44 -14.29 0.21
N ILE A 116 2.22 -14.66 0.57
CA ILE A 116 1.86 -15.93 1.16
C ILE A 116 0.95 -16.60 0.13
N GLN A 117 1.42 -17.66 -0.51
CA GLN A 117 0.63 -18.37 -1.52
C GLN A 117 0.49 -19.83 -1.12
N ASN A 118 -0.76 -20.31 -1.06
CA ASN A 118 -1.09 -21.71 -0.75
C ASN A 118 -0.31 -22.27 0.47
N THR A 119 -0.09 -21.42 1.48
CA THR A 119 0.71 -21.77 2.65
C THR A 119 -0.20 -22.38 3.71
N ASN A 120 0.15 -23.55 4.22
CA ASN A 120 -0.61 -24.19 5.29
C ASN A 120 -0.10 -23.74 6.67
N ILE A 121 -0.97 -23.15 7.47
CA ILE A 121 -0.68 -22.70 8.83
C ILE A 121 -1.79 -23.24 9.73
N ASN A 122 -1.42 -24.04 10.74
CA ASN A 122 -2.36 -24.65 11.68
C ASN A 122 -3.51 -25.42 10.99
N GLY A 123 -3.23 -26.07 9.85
CA GLY A 123 -4.23 -26.85 9.11
C GLY A 123 -5.11 -26.02 8.15
N LYS A 124 -4.96 -24.70 8.10
CA LYS A 124 -5.66 -23.81 7.17
C LYS A 124 -4.74 -23.39 6.03
N ARG A 125 -5.26 -23.26 4.82
CA ARG A 125 -4.54 -22.68 3.70
C ARG A 125 -4.76 -21.17 3.69
N TYR A 126 -3.72 -20.46 3.28
CA TYR A 126 -3.74 -19.01 3.14
C TYR A 126 -3.14 -18.64 1.80
N THR A 127 -3.86 -17.81 1.05
CA THR A 127 -3.32 -16.98 -0.02
C THR A 127 -3.56 -15.51 0.33
N LEU A 128 -2.47 -14.73 0.39
CA LEU A 128 -2.43 -13.30 0.65
C LEU A 128 -1.24 -12.70 -0.11
N VAL A 129 -1.54 -11.81 -1.05
CA VAL A 129 -0.55 -10.97 -1.70
C VAL A 129 -0.93 -9.52 -1.45
N ALA A 130 -0.03 -8.77 -0.82
CA ALA A 130 -0.21 -7.35 -0.58
C ALA A 130 1.11 -6.62 -0.70
N SER A 131 1.08 -5.39 -1.20
CA SER A 131 2.27 -4.56 -1.39
C SER A 131 2.10 -3.16 -0.84
N LYS A 132 3.21 -2.62 -0.37
CA LYS A 132 3.29 -1.25 0.11
C LYS A 132 3.44 -0.30 -1.08
N ARG A 133 2.64 0.76 -1.09
CA ARG A 133 2.66 1.86 -2.05
C ARG A 133 3.65 2.94 -1.62
N ASN A 134 3.93 3.89 -2.51
CA ASN A 134 4.90 4.97 -2.27
C ASN A 134 4.48 5.93 -1.14
N ASP A 135 3.19 6.02 -0.86
CA ASP A 135 2.61 6.83 0.22
C ASP A 135 2.61 6.11 1.59
N GLY A 136 3.10 4.87 1.64
CA GLY A 136 3.13 4.06 2.86
C GLY A 136 1.86 3.24 3.12
N SER A 137 0.81 3.42 2.32
CA SER A 137 -0.38 2.56 2.36
C SER A 137 -0.09 1.18 1.76
N TRP A 138 -0.98 0.22 2.02
CA TRP A 138 -0.88 -1.15 1.52
C TRP A 138 -2.06 -1.50 0.63
N GLU A 139 -1.78 -2.09 -0.53
CA GLU A 139 -2.79 -2.60 -1.45
C GLU A 139 -2.86 -4.12 -1.38
N ILE A 140 -4.08 -4.66 -1.26
CA ILE A 140 -4.33 -6.10 -1.33
C ILE A 140 -4.48 -6.51 -2.79
N GLU A 141 -3.50 -7.24 -3.31
CA GLU A 141 -3.48 -7.71 -4.70
C GLU A 141 -4.22 -9.05 -4.86
N GLU A 142 -4.16 -9.92 -3.85
CA GLU A 142 -4.80 -11.24 -3.85
C GLU A 142 -5.12 -11.68 -2.42
N ILE A 143 -6.29 -12.27 -2.22
CA ILE A 143 -6.70 -12.82 -0.92
C ILE A 143 -7.75 -13.93 -1.10
N GLY A 144 -7.58 -15.06 -0.42
CA GLY A 144 -8.51 -16.20 -0.46
C GLY A 144 -7.86 -17.57 -0.38
N ASP A 145 -8.64 -18.62 -0.64
CA ASP A 145 -8.20 -20.02 -0.73
C ASP A 145 -8.02 -20.50 -2.17
#